data_AF-A0A2T3J0G3-F1
#
_entry.id   AF-A0A2T3J0G3-F1
#
_cell.length_a   1.000
_cell.length_b   1.000
_cell.length_c   1.000
_cell.angle_alpha   90.00
_cell.angle_beta   90.00
_cell.angle_gamma   90.00
#
_symmetry.space_group_name_H-M   'P 1'
#
loop_
_entity.id
_entity.type
_entity.pdbx_description
1 polymer ?
#
loop_
_entity_poly.entity_id
_entity_poly.type
_entity_poly.pdbx_seq_one_letter_code
_entity_poly.pdbx_strand_id
1 'polypeptide(L)'
;MAKVWRARLLDTLAHHPTLRLPPGPLPTEWVVDCRNVGRGLPALQYLSRYLYRGVLPDKDIIKFNDHQVTFRYTDSQTQRPATRTLPVVQFLWLILQHVLPKGLQRVRDYGLLHGSTKTLRLTIQLMLLSLPTWQLPEQTKPQKAKRDCPCCQHAMRCVGATRPR
;
A
#
# COMPACT_ATOMS: atom_id res chain seq x y z
N MET A 1 13.59 -28.53 -3.74
CA MET A 1 12.60 -27.77 -2.96
C MET A 1 11.24 -27.69 -3.65
N ALA A 2 11.17 -27.25 -4.91
CA ALA A 2 9.91 -27.12 -5.67
C ALA A 2 9.07 -28.41 -5.79
N LYS A 3 9.69 -29.58 -6.03
CA LYS A 3 8.98 -30.88 -6.09
C LYS A 3 8.29 -31.25 -4.76
N VAL A 4 8.99 -31.07 -3.65
CA VAL A 4 8.47 -31.33 -2.30
C VAL A 4 7.35 -30.35 -1.95
N TRP A 5 7.54 -29.07 -2.28
CA TRP A 5 6.53 -28.04 -2.06
C TRP A 5 5.27 -28.30 -2.89
N ARG A 6 5.42 -28.64 -4.17
CA ARG A 6 4.32 -29.08 -5.04
C ARG A 6 3.57 -30.26 -4.44
N ALA A 7 4.27 -31.32 -4.05
CA ALA A 7 3.64 -32.50 -3.47
C ALA A 7 2.84 -32.16 -2.21
N ARG A 8 3.43 -31.42 -1.27
CA ARG A 8 2.74 -30.99 -0.05
C ARG A 8 1.56 -30.07 -0.34
N LEU A 9 1.70 -29.08 -1.21
CA LEU A 9 0.60 -28.17 -1.55
C LEU A 9 -0.58 -28.93 -2.15
N LEU A 10 -0.32 -29.82 -3.11
CA LEU A 10 -1.37 -30.61 -3.75
C LEU A 10 -2.05 -31.55 -2.77
N ASP A 11 -1.29 -32.21 -1.90
CA ASP A 11 -1.81 -33.06 -0.83
C ASP A 11 -2.70 -32.25 0.14
N THR A 12 -2.25 -31.06 0.54
CA THR A 12 -3.02 -30.18 1.43
C THR A 12 -4.33 -29.72 0.77
N LEU A 13 -4.28 -29.36 -0.52
CA LEU A 13 -5.45 -28.93 -1.29
C LEU A 13 -6.44 -30.07 -1.53
N ALA A 14 -5.97 -31.30 -1.73
CA ALA A 14 -6.82 -32.47 -1.91
C ALA A 14 -7.68 -32.77 -0.66
N HIS A 15 -7.12 -32.52 0.53
CA HIS A 15 -7.81 -32.71 1.80
C HIS A 15 -8.51 -31.43 2.31
N HIS A 16 -8.45 -30.32 1.58
CA HIS A 16 -9.04 -29.06 2.02
C HIS A 16 -10.56 -29.05 1.76
N PRO A 17 -11.40 -28.69 2.74
CA PRO A 17 -12.85 -28.82 2.63
C PRO A 17 -13.48 -27.92 1.56
N THR A 18 -12.84 -26.80 1.23
CA THR A 18 -13.43 -25.76 0.36
C THR A 18 -12.57 -25.35 -0.83
N LEU A 19 -11.28 -25.69 -0.85
CA LEU A 19 -10.36 -25.25 -1.89
C LEU A 19 -10.17 -26.41 -2.85
N ARG A 20 -10.52 -26.20 -4.12
CA ARG A 20 -10.31 -27.18 -5.18
C ARG A 20 -9.47 -26.56 -6.28
N LEU A 21 -8.62 -27.39 -6.88
CA LEU A 21 -7.87 -26.98 -8.06
C LEU A 21 -8.83 -26.85 -9.25
N PRO A 22 -8.61 -25.88 -10.16
CA PRO A 22 -9.36 -25.81 -11.39
C PRO A 22 -9.14 -27.10 -12.21
N PRO A 23 -10.19 -27.63 -12.87
CA PRO A 23 -10.04 -28.82 -13.69
C PRO A 23 -9.14 -28.53 -14.89
N GLY A 24 -8.04 -29.26 -15.01
CA GLY A 24 -7.08 -29.10 -16.09
C GLY A 24 -5.67 -29.58 -15.71
N PRO A 25 -4.77 -29.74 -16.70
CA PRO A 25 -3.39 -30.12 -16.44
C PRO A 25 -2.65 -29.00 -15.70
N LEU A 26 -2.01 -29.36 -14.58
CA LEU A 26 -1.14 -28.45 -13.85
C LEU A 26 0.21 -28.33 -14.57
N PRO A 27 0.86 -27.15 -14.56
CA PRO A 27 2.20 -26.98 -15.12
C PRO A 27 3.17 -28.04 -14.60
N THR A 28 4.02 -28.59 -15.47
CA THR A 28 5.05 -29.58 -15.10
C THR A 28 6.24 -28.91 -14.40
N GLU A 29 6.63 -27.72 -14.84
CA GLU A 29 7.68 -26.93 -14.20
C GLU A 29 7.13 -26.01 -13.12
N TRP A 30 7.70 -26.09 -11.91
CA TRP A 30 7.32 -25.25 -10.77
C TRP A 30 8.55 -24.50 -10.27
N VAL A 31 8.46 -23.18 -10.25
CA VAL A 31 9.46 -22.31 -9.62
C VAL A 31 8.96 -21.96 -8.23
N VAL A 32 9.70 -22.39 -7.21
CA VAL A 32 9.39 -22.06 -5.81
C VAL A 32 10.58 -21.30 -5.24
N ASP A 33 10.40 -20.01 -5.06
CA ASP A 33 11.38 -19.13 -4.41
C ASP A 33 10.88 -18.73 -3.02
N CYS A 34 11.19 -19.58 -2.04
CA CYS A 34 10.90 -19.31 -0.63
C CYS A 34 12.18 -18.88 0.07
N ARG A 35 12.40 -17.57 0.16
CA ARG A 35 13.53 -17.00 0.92
C ARG A 35 13.08 -16.57 2.29
N ASN A 36 13.90 -16.86 3.29
CA ASN A 36 13.77 -16.22 4.59
C ASN A 36 14.17 -14.74 4.43
N VAL A 37 13.17 -13.85 4.35
CA VAL A 37 13.37 -12.39 4.24
C VAL A 37 13.69 -11.74 5.60
N GLY A 38 13.94 -12.54 6.63
CA GLY A 38 14.19 -12.10 8.00
C GLY A 38 12.93 -11.56 8.67
N ARG A 39 13.12 -10.75 9.72
CA ARG A 39 12.01 -10.17 10.51
C ARG A 39 11.43 -8.88 9.92
N GLY A 40 11.83 -8.49 8.71
CA GLY A 40 11.35 -7.27 8.04
C GLY A 40 11.79 -5.95 8.67
N LEU A 41 12.54 -5.95 9.78
CA LEU A 41 13.00 -4.74 10.48
C LEU A 41 13.76 -3.77 9.57
N PRO A 42 14.68 -4.20 8.68
CA PRO A 42 15.35 -3.28 7.75
C PRO A 42 14.38 -2.59 6.78
N ALA A 43 13.38 -3.32 6.28
CA ALA A 43 12.36 -2.75 5.39
C ALA A 43 11.47 -1.74 6.14
N LEU A 44 11.10 -2.04 7.39
CA LEU A 44 10.36 -1.12 8.25
C LEU A 44 11.17 0.13 8.59
N GLN A 45 12.46 0.00 8.91
CA GLN A 45 13.35 1.13 9.17
C GLN A 45 13.55 2.01 7.92
N TYR A 46 13.60 1.39 6.75
CA TYR A 46 13.65 2.12 5.49
C TYR A 46 12.35 2.90 5.28
N LEU A 47 11.20 2.21 5.27
CA LEU A 47 9.88 2.82 5.04
C LEU A 47 9.54 3.90 6.08
N SER A 48 9.88 3.72 7.35
CA SER A 48 9.58 4.69 8.41
C SER A 48 10.26 6.04 8.18
N ARG A 49 11.49 6.05 7.64
CA ARG A 49 12.17 7.29 7.26
C ARG A 49 11.41 8.01 6.14
N TYR A 50 10.91 7.28 5.16
CA TYR A 50 10.13 7.85 4.05
C TYR A 50 8.71 8.25 4.44
N LEU A 51 8.18 7.72 5.54
CA LEU A 51 6.87 8.10 6.06
C LEU A 51 6.88 9.48 6.71
N TYR A 52 7.89 9.72 7.55
CA TYR A 52 7.91 10.90 8.44
C TYR A 52 8.89 12.00 8.04
N ARG A 53 9.88 11.71 7.19
CA ARG A 53 10.76 12.78 6.67
C ARG A 53 10.24 13.36 5.36
N GLY A 54 10.26 14.68 5.29
CA GLY A 54 10.25 15.40 4.02
C GLY A 54 11.48 15.05 3.16
N VAL A 55 11.51 15.56 1.94
CA VAL A 55 12.58 15.26 0.97
C VAL A 55 13.89 15.94 1.33
N LEU A 56 13.78 17.11 1.94
CA LEU A 56 14.90 17.90 2.42
C LEU A 56 14.59 18.35 3.84
N PRO A 57 15.44 18.04 4.83
CA PRO A 57 15.30 18.58 6.19
C PRO A 57 15.56 20.09 6.21
N ASP A 58 14.81 20.85 7.01
CA ASP A 58 14.96 22.31 7.12
C ASP A 58 16.40 22.73 7.48
N LYS A 59 17.06 21.98 8.37
CA LYS A 59 18.47 22.20 8.74
C LYS A 59 19.46 22.11 7.58
N ASP A 60 19.06 21.45 6.50
CA ASP A 60 19.90 21.28 5.30
C ASP A 60 19.66 22.41 4.30
N ILE A 61 18.68 23.30 4.52
CA ILE A 61 18.58 24.60 3.82
C ILE A 61 19.52 25.58 4.53
N ILE A 62 20.74 25.70 4.01
CA ILE A 62 21.83 26.40 4.72
C ILE A 62 21.96 27.87 4.36
N LYS A 63 21.39 28.32 3.23
CA LYS A 63 21.35 29.73 2.83
C LYS A 63 20.18 29.97 1.89
N PHE A 64 19.53 31.13 1.99
CA PHE A 64 18.57 31.59 0.99
C PHE A 64 18.60 33.11 0.86
N ASN A 65 18.18 33.60 -0.29
CA ASN A 65 17.85 35.00 -0.56
C ASN A 65 16.70 35.04 -1.57
N ASP A 66 16.30 36.23 -2.02
CA ASP A 66 15.17 36.42 -2.94
C ASP A 66 15.34 35.76 -4.32
N HIS A 67 16.57 35.33 -4.66
CA HIS A 67 16.89 34.78 -5.98
C HIS A 67 17.29 33.31 -5.93
N GLN A 68 17.94 32.86 -4.86
CA GLN A 68 18.59 31.55 -4.78
C GLN A 68 18.47 30.90 -3.40
N VAL A 69 18.47 29.57 -3.41
CA VAL A 69 18.51 28.71 -2.22
C VAL A 69 19.71 27.78 -2.34
N THR A 70 20.52 27.69 -1.28
CA THR A 70 21.60 26.72 -1.13
C THR A 70 21.21 25.68 -0.09
N PHE A 71 21.30 24.40 -0.47
CA PHE A 71 20.99 23.29 0.41
C PHE A 71 22.06 22.19 0.36
N ARG A 72 22.14 21.42 1.44
CA ARG A 72 23.01 20.24 1.59
C ARG A 72 22.25 18.98 1.23
N TYR A 73 22.92 18.03 0.59
CA TYR A 73 22.37 16.71 0.27
C TYR A 73 23.46 15.64 0.31
N THR A 74 23.07 14.37 0.36
CA THR A 74 24.01 13.26 0.16
C THR A 74 23.98 12.85 -1.30
N ASP A 75 25.13 12.90 -1.96
CA ASP A 75 25.27 12.46 -3.34
C ASP A 75 25.08 10.93 -3.41
N SER A 76 24.18 10.46 -4.28
CA SER A 76 23.80 9.05 -4.33
C SER A 76 24.90 8.15 -4.90
N GLN A 77 25.82 8.68 -5.71
CA GLN A 77 26.90 7.90 -6.33
C GLN A 77 28.10 7.79 -5.39
N THR A 78 28.50 8.91 -4.80
CA THR A 78 29.69 9.00 -3.93
C THR A 78 29.38 8.77 -2.46
N GLN A 79 28.10 8.81 -2.06
CA GLN A 79 27.62 8.73 -0.66
C GLN A 79 28.20 9.82 0.25
N ARG A 80 28.67 10.95 -0.33
CA ARG A 80 29.28 12.06 0.40
C ARG A 80 28.32 13.25 0.51
N PRO A 81 28.40 14.03 1.59
CA PRO A 81 27.66 15.28 1.69
C PRO A 81 28.19 16.28 0.67
N ALA A 82 27.27 16.93 -0.05
CA ALA A 82 27.53 17.96 -1.03
C ALA A 82 26.54 19.12 -0.84
N THR A 83 26.80 20.24 -1.49
CA THR A 83 25.91 21.40 -1.50
C THR A 83 25.50 21.76 -2.92
N ARG A 84 24.29 22.30 -3.07
CA ARG A 84 23.76 22.75 -4.35
C ARG A 84 23.03 24.07 -4.16
N THR A 85 23.27 25.01 -5.07
CA THR A 85 22.57 26.29 -5.12
C THR A 85 21.70 26.35 -6.37
N LEU A 86 20.44 26.77 -6.22
CA LEU A 86 19.48 26.87 -7.30
C LEU A 86 18.67 28.16 -7.19
N PRO A 87 18.13 28.69 -8.31
CA PRO A 87 17.08 29.70 -8.27
C PRO A 87 15.89 29.25 -7.42
N VAL A 88 15.25 30.17 -6.68
CA VAL A 88 14.14 29.84 -5.76
C VAL A 88 13.05 29.01 -6.45
N VAL A 89 12.63 29.41 -7.65
CA VAL A 89 11.57 28.72 -8.40
C VAL A 89 11.97 27.28 -8.77
N GLN A 90 13.24 27.05 -9.14
CA GLN A 90 13.73 25.71 -9.46
C GLN A 90 13.82 24.84 -8.20
N PHE A 91 14.24 25.41 -7.08
CA PHE A 91 14.24 24.73 -5.78
C PHE A 91 12.81 24.30 -5.39
N LEU A 92 11.84 25.20 -5.46
CA LEU A 92 10.44 24.91 -5.17
C LEU A 92 9.88 23.83 -6.11
N TRP A 93 10.20 23.90 -7.40
CA TRP A 93 9.80 22.87 -8.37
C TRP A 93 10.32 21.47 -7.98
N LEU A 94 11.57 21.36 -7.54
CA LEU A 94 12.13 20.09 -7.06
C LEU A 94 11.39 19.57 -5.83
N ILE A 95 11.07 20.42 -4.86
CA ILE A 95 10.32 20.01 -3.67
C ILE A 95 8.90 19.54 -4.04
N LEU A 96 8.22 20.27 -4.93
CA LEU A 96 6.84 19.98 -5.32
C LEU A 96 6.68 18.65 -6.07
N GLN A 97 7.73 18.14 -6.74
CA GLN A 97 7.71 16.82 -7.36
C GLN A 97 7.47 15.67 -6.37
N HIS A 98 7.73 15.91 -5.08
CA HIS A 98 7.53 14.94 -4.03
C HIS A 98 6.23 15.13 -3.24
N VAL A 99 5.44 16.15 -3.59
CA VAL A 99 4.10 16.34 -3.04
C VAL A 99 3.13 15.49 -3.84
N LEU A 100 2.43 14.58 -3.16
CA LEU A 100 1.43 13.76 -3.81
C LEU A 100 0.24 14.62 -4.27
N PRO A 101 -0.28 14.40 -5.50
CA PRO A 101 -1.53 15.00 -5.95
C PRO A 101 -2.67 14.79 -4.95
N LYS A 102 -3.59 15.75 -4.90
CA LYS A 102 -4.76 15.69 -4.02
C LYS A 102 -5.51 14.36 -4.18
N GLY A 103 -5.82 13.73 -3.05
CA GLY A 103 -6.52 12.43 -2.99
C GLY A 103 -5.62 11.20 -3.11
N LEU A 104 -4.30 11.37 -3.25
CA LEU A 104 -3.33 10.29 -3.10
C LEU A 104 -2.73 10.30 -1.69
N GLN A 105 -2.61 9.11 -1.10
CA GLN A 105 -2.03 8.90 0.22
C GLN A 105 -0.58 8.47 0.08
N ARG A 106 0.30 9.02 0.92
CA ARG A 106 1.73 8.71 0.95
C ARG A 106 2.00 7.25 1.32
N VAL A 107 1.18 6.70 2.22
CA VAL A 107 1.17 5.28 2.56
C VAL A 107 -0.25 4.76 2.52
N ARG A 108 -0.39 3.55 1.98
CA ARG A 108 -1.62 2.79 1.98
C ARG A 108 -1.35 1.48 2.69
N ASP A 109 -2.12 1.21 3.72
CA ASP A 109 -2.07 -0.05 4.42
C ASP A 109 -2.88 -1.10 3.64
N TYR A 110 -2.36 -2.32 3.53
CA TYR A 110 -3.06 -3.44 2.91
C TYR A 110 -2.93 -4.70 3.76
N GLY A 111 -3.84 -5.65 3.54
CA GLY A 111 -3.80 -6.96 4.18
C GLY A 111 -4.61 -7.06 5.47
N LEU A 112 -4.28 -8.05 6.29
CA LEU A 112 -5.10 -8.47 7.42
C LEU A 112 -5.33 -7.35 8.44
N LEU A 113 -4.36 -6.43 8.62
CA LEU A 113 -4.42 -5.35 9.61
C LEU A 113 -5.07 -4.06 9.08
N HIS A 114 -5.39 -3.98 7.79
CA HIS A 114 -6.03 -2.79 7.21
C HIS A 114 -7.40 -2.50 7.86
N GLY A 115 -7.84 -1.24 7.83
CA GLY A 115 -9.14 -0.83 8.38
C GLY A 115 -10.32 -1.50 7.67
N SER A 116 -10.25 -1.68 6.35
CA SER A 116 -11.33 -2.33 5.58
C SER A 116 -11.50 -3.81 5.90
N THR A 117 -10.49 -4.46 6.50
CA THR A 117 -10.51 -5.88 6.87
C THR A 117 -10.84 -6.09 8.34
N LYS A 118 -11.22 -5.04 9.09
CA LYS A 118 -11.50 -5.10 10.53
C LYS A 118 -12.49 -6.21 10.90
N THR A 119 -13.60 -6.34 10.18
CA THR A 119 -14.60 -7.37 10.46
C THR A 119 -14.09 -8.78 10.18
N LEU A 120 -13.41 -8.99 9.04
CA LEU A 120 -12.80 -10.27 8.71
C LEU A 120 -11.74 -10.66 9.76
N ARG A 121 -10.88 -9.72 10.15
CA ARG A 121 -9.87 -9.90 11.19
C ARG A 121 -10.49 -10.28 12.53
N LEU A 122 -11.56 -9.58 12.94
CA LEU A 122 -12.30 -9.91 14.16
C LEU A 122 -12.89 -11.33 14.09
N THR A 123 -13.45 -11.72 12.94
CA THR A 123 -14.00 -13.06 12.72
C THR A 123 -12.94 -14.14 12.92
N ILE A 124 -11.76 -13.97 12.31
CA ILE A 124 -10.63 -14.90 12.44
C ILE A 124 -10.17 -14.99 13.90
N GLN A 125 -10.07 -13.86 14.60
CA GLN A 125 -9.68 -13.83 16.01
C GLN A 125 -10.66 -14.60 16.90
N LEU A 126 -11.97 -14.41 16.68
CA LEU A 126 -13.02 -15.09 17.43
C LEU A 126 -13.04 -16.61 17.16
N MET A 127 -12.83 -17.03 15.92
CA MET A 127 -12.68 -18.45 15.57
C MET A 127 -11.48 -19.09 16.28
N LEU A 128 -10.35 -18.38 16.33
CA LEU A 128 -9.13 -18.86 17.01
C LEU A 128 -9.25 -18.88 18.54
N LEU A 129 -10.07 -17.99 19.12
CA LEU A 129 -10.33 -17.92 20.56
C LEU A 129 -11.41 -18.92 21.02
N SER A 130 -12.02 -19.69 20.11
CA SER A 130 -13.03 -20.72 20.41
C SER A 130 -14.17 -20.21 21.31
N LEU A 131 -14.61 -18.96 21.10
CA LEU A 131 -15.71 -18.36 21.86
C LEU A 131 -17.05 -18.88 21.29
N PRO A 132 -17.78 -19.78 21.99
CA PRO A 132 -18.90 -20.51 21.38
C PRO A 132 -20.14 -19.64 21.11
N THR A 133 -20.21 -18.45 21.70
CA THR A 133 -21.44 -17.64 21.78
C THR A 133 -21.34 -16.28 21.08
N TRP A 134 -20.20 -15.95 20.46
CA TRP A 134 -20.05 -14.64 19.85
C TRP A 134 -20.64 -14.61 18.44
N GLN A 135 -21.66 -13.79 18.24
CA GLN A 135 -22.23 -13.49 16.94
C GLN A 135 -21.57 -12.24 16.34
N LEU A 136 -21.15 -12.34 15.08
CA LEU A 136 -20.58 -11.22 14.37
C LEU A 136 -21.64 -10.12 14.21
N PRO A 137 -21.37 -8.85 14.55
CA PRO A 137 -22.31 -7.78 14.26
C PRO A 137 -22.56 -7.75 12.76
N GLU A 138 -23.84 -7.74 12.40
CA GLU A 138 -24.26 -7.75 11.02
C GLU A 138 -23.67 -6.54 10.29
N GLN A 139 -22.96 -6.79 9.20
CA GLN A 139 -22.37 -5.71 8.43
C GLN A 139 -23.50 -4.92 7.76
N THR A 140 -23.83 -3.75 8.31
CA THR A 140 -24.61 -2.76 7.58
C THR A 140 -23.81 -2.31 6.38
N LYS A 141 -24.13 -2.85 5.20
CA LYS A 141 -23.59 -2.34 3.95
C LYS A 141 -23.94 -0.86 3.89
N PRO A 142 -22.97 0.05 3.75
CA PRO A 142 -23.29 1.46 3.58
C PRO A 142 -24.21 1.56 2.37
N GLN A 143 -25.40 2.15 2.57
CA GLN A 143 -26.32 2.37 1.48
C GLN A 143 -25.60 3.23 0.43
N LYS A 144 -25.51 2.71 -0.78
CA LYS A 144 -24.97 3.48 -1.90
C LYS A 144 -25.83 4.72 -2.05
N ALA A 145 -25.21 5.90 -2.07
CA ALA A 145 -25.93 7.14 -2.33
C ALA A 145 -26.66 7.00 -3.68
N LYS A 146 -27.99 7.01 -3.63
CA LYS A 146 -28.83 7.09 -4.83
C LYS A 146 -28.81 8.54 -5.28
N ARG A 147 -28.53 8.77 -6.55
CA ARG A 147 -28.63 10.08 -7.18
C ARG A 147 -29.65 9.98 -8.28
N ASP A 148 -30.66 10.83 -8.22
CA ASP A 148 -31.66 10.91 -9.26
C ASP A 148 -31.27 12.02 -10.25
N CYS A 149 -31.62 11.84 -11.53
CA CYS A 149 -31.36 12.84 -12.54
C CYS A 149 -32.22 14.09 -12.26
N PRO A 150 -31.66 15.31 -12.21
CA PRO A 150 -32.43 16.52 -11.92
C PRO A 150 -33.46 16.86 -13.01
N CYS A 151 -33.34 16.29 -14.21
CA CYS A 151 -34.26 16.52 -15.32
C CYS A 151 -35.45 15.53 -15.32
N CYS A 152 -35.17 14.23 -15.22
CA CYS A 152 -36.18 13.18 -15.40
C CYS A 152 -36.45 12.34 -14.15
N GLN A 153 -35.83 12.63 -13.01
CA GLN A 153 -35.95 11.91 -11.73
C GLN A 153 -35.65 10.41 -11.77
N HIS A 154 -35.01 9.93 -12.85
CA HIS A 154 -34.60 8.53 -12.94
C HIS A 154 -33.32 8.28 -12.15
N ALA A 155 -33.24 7.08 -11.54
CA ALA A 155 -32.07 6.64 -10.80
C ALA A 155 -30.83 6.59 -11.71
N MET A 156 -29.79 7.33 -11.36
CA MET A 156 -28.55 7.37 -12.12
C MET A 156 -27.60 6.25 -11.70
N ARG A 157 -27.02 5.56 -12.69
CA ARG A 157 -25.94 4.59 -12.48
C ARG A 157 -24.58 5.30 -12.56
N CYS A 158 -23.75 5.16 -11.52
CA CYS A 158 -22.36 5.62 -11.58
C CYS A 158 -21.59 4.75 -12.60
N VAL A 159 -21.15 5.37 -13.70
CA VAL A 159 -20.38 4.71 -14.77
C VAL A 159 -18.86 4.83 -14.59
N GLY A 160 -18.41 5.73 -13.72
CA GLY A 160 -16.99 5.93 -13.43
C GLY A 160 -16.75 7.25 -12.70
N ALA A 161 -15.51 7.44 -12.24
CA ALA A 161 -15.04 8.71 -11.69
C ALA A 161 -13.87 9.19 -12.54
N THR A 162 -14.04 10.31 -13.23
CA THR A 162 -12.96 10.99 -13.97
C THR A 162 -12.36 12.08 -13.10
N ARG A 163 -11.03 12.15 -13.04
CA ARG A 163 -10.36 13.31 -12.45
C ARG A 163 -10.58 14.52 -13.37
N PRO A 164 -10.89 15.72 -12.83
CA PRO A 164 -10.80 16.95 -13.60
C PRO A 164 -9.36 17.07 -14.14
N ARG A 165 -9.23 17.41 -15.41
CA ARG A 165 -7.92 17.75 -16.01
C ARG A 165 -7.38 19.03 -15.40
#